data_AF-A0A1V5GZY5-F1
#
_entry.id   AF-A0A1V5GZY5-F1
#
_cell.length_a   1.000
_cell.length_b   1.000
_cell.length_c   1.000
_cell.angle_alpha   90.00
_cell.angle_beta   90.00
_cell.angle_gamma   90.00
#
_symmetry.space_group_name_H-M   'P 1'
#
loop_
_entity.id
_entity.type
_entity.pdbx_description
1 polymer ?
#
loop_
_entity_poly.entity_id
_entity_poly.type
_entity_poly.pdbx_seq_one_letter_code
_entity_poly.pdbx_strand_id
1 'polypeptide(L)'
;MGVLQRLALAYGFGALIAIFVKNKYLPWIIAVLLVGYFLILVFGKGFEMSEQNIIAVIDKKILGTDHMYKMWTPERVRITFDPEGLLSTLPSIAHVLIGFLFGKLIVDNKDNHKRVQKLLIWGTILAFSGLLLQYGCVINKKIWSPTFVLVTCGFAAQLLGLLIWIIDIKGKKGWTPFFHSFGINPLIVYVFAGVVANLMGNIRFGYQDETISIKAFIYKNLLQPWAGDRFGSLVYALLIVTICWLFGYILYKRKIYIKI
;
A
#
# COMPACT_ATOMS: atom_id res chain seq x y z
N MET A 1 7.00 -13.78 0.31
CA MET A 1 7.59 -12.46 0.58
C MET A 1 6.54 -11.57 1.24
N GLY A 2 6.94 -10.59 2.06
CA GLY A 2 6.02 -9.67 2.72
C GLY A 2 6.19 -8.22 2.29
N VAL A 3 5.32 -7.35 2.81
CA VAL A 3 5.18 -5.95 2.39
C VAL A 3 6.49 -5.20 2.57
N LEU A 4 7.17 -5.40 3.70
CA LEU A 4 8.40 -4.70 4.05
C LEU A 4 9.56 -5.08 3.11
N GLN A 5 9.67 -6.35 2.74
CA GLN A 5 10.68 -6.81 1.79
C GLN A 5 10.46 -6.21 0.41
N ARG A 6 9.20 -6.18 -0.08
CA ARG A 6 8.88 -5.52 -1.35
C ARG A 6 9.20 -4.03 -1.30
N LEU A 7 8.85 -3.34 -0.21
CA LEU A 7 9.17 -1.92 -0.04
C LEU A 7 10.68 -1.68 -0.08
N ALA A 8 11.47 -2.51 0.59
CA ALA A 8 12.92 -2.41 0.57
C ALA A 8 13.50 -2.57 -0.85
N LEU A 9 13.04 -3.57 -1.61
CA LEU A 9 13.48 -3.79 -3.00
C LEU A 9 13.04 -2.64 -3.91
N ALA A 10 11.77 -2.26 -3.86
CA ALA A 10 11.22 -1.21 -4.72
C ALA A 10 11.91 0.15 -4.45
N TYR A 11 12.12 0.49 -3.17
CA TYR A 11 12.85 1.68 -2.77
C TYR A 11 14.33 1.60 -3.17
N GLY A 12 15.00 0.48 -2.90
CA GLY A 12 16.42 0.29 -3.21
C GLY A 12 16.71 0.45 -4.71
N PHE A 13 16.01 -0.30 -5.56
CA PHE A 13 16.16 -0.18 -7.02
C PHE A 13 15.70 1.19 -7.53
N GLY A 14 14.58 1.73 -7.01
CA GLY A 14 14.09 3.05 -7.37
C GLY A 14 15.10 4.16 -7.07
N ALA A 15 15.73 4.11 -5.89
CA ALA A 15 16.76 5.08 -5.48
C ALA A 15 18.02 4.97 -6.34
N LEU A 16 18.51 3.76 -6.62
CA LEU A 16 19.65 3.55 -7.52
C LEU A 16 19.37 4.12 -8.91
N ILE A 17 18.21 3.82 -9.49
CA ILE A 17 17.82 4.35 -10.80
C ILE A 17 17.75 5.88 -10.75
N ALA A 18 17.15 6.46 -9.71
CA ALA A 18 17.04 7.92 -9.58
C ALA A 18 18.38 8.64 -9.41
N ILE A 19 19.38 7.99 -8.82
CA ILE A 19 20.73 8.56 -8.63
C ILE A 19 21.56 8.44 -9.90
N PHE A 20 21.57 7.27 -10.54
CA PHE A 20 22.45 7.00 -11.69
C PHE A 20 21.89 7.50 -13.02
N VAL A 21 20.56 7.56 -13.16
CA VAL A 21 19.91 7.92 -14.43
C VAL A 21 19.52 9.40 -14.44
N LYS A 22 19.85 10.08 -15.54
CA LYS A 22 19.39 11.47 -15.75
C LYS A 22 17.86 11.53 -15.74
N ASN A 23 17.33 12.53 -15.02
CA ASN A 23 15.89 12.74 -14.85
C ASN A 23 15.04 12.70 -16.14
N LYS A 24 15.62 13.11 -17.28
CA LYS A 24 14.95 13.07 -18.59
C LYS A 24 14.60 11.65 -19.08
N TYR A 25 15.30 10.62 -18.60
CA TYR A 25 15.08 9.23 -18.99
C TYR A 25 14.17 8.46 -18.01
N LEU A 26 13.86 9.02 -16.83
CA LEU A 26 13.01 8.35 -15.85
C LEU A 26 11.60 8.03 -16.37
N PRO A 27 10.89 8.92 -17.10
CA PRO A 27 9.59 8.58 -17.69
C PRO A 27 9.67 7.40 -18.66
N TRP A 28 10.76 7.29 -19.43
CA TRP A 28 10.99 6.18 -20.35
C TRP A 28 11.22 4.86 -19.61
N ILE A 29 11.99 4.87 -18.53
CA ILE A 29 12.19 3.69 -17.68
C ILE A 29 10.85 3.23 -17.07
N ILE A 30 10.05 4.17 -16.56
CA ILE A 30 8.71 3.87 -16.04
C ILE A 30 7.86 3.23 -17.14
N ALA A 31 7.83 3.80 -18.34
CA ALA A 31 7.07 3.26 -19.46
C ALA A 31 7.54 1.84 -19.83
N VAL A 32 8.85 1.60 -19.90
CA VAL A 32 9.42 0.26 -20.19
C VAL A 32 9.05 -0.74 -19.10
N LEU A 33 9.15 -0.37 -17.82
CA LEU A 33 8.77 -1.25 -16.71
C LEU A 33 7.28 -1.61 -16.76
N LEU A 34 6.41 -0.63 -17.02
CA LEU A 34 4.96 -0.83 -17.05
C LEU A 34 4.51 -1.62 -18.28
N VAL A 35 4.98 -1.24 -19.48
CA VAL A 35 4.62 -1.90 -20.74
C VAL A 35 5.28 -3.28 -20.83
N GLY A 36 6.55 -3.40 -20.46
CA GLY A 36 7.24 -4.69 -20.41
C GLY A 36 6.56 -5.66 -19.46
N TYR A 37 6.18 -5.20 -18.26
CA TYR A 37 5.42 -6.02 -17.33
C TYR A 37 4.02 -6.38 -17.86
N PHE A 38 3.33 -5.44 -18.52
CA PHE A 38 2.05 -5.75 -19.17
C PHE A 38 2.18 -6.88 -20.20
N LEU A 39 3.20 -6.84 -21.05
CA LEU A 39 3.44 -7.92 -22.04
C LEU A 39 3.72 -9.25 -21.35
N ILE A 40 4.51 -9.27 -20.27
CA ILE A 40 4.74 -10.48 -19.46
C ILE A 40 3.41 -11.03 -18.92
N LEU A 41 2.51 -10.17 -18.43
CA LEU A 41 1.19 -10.60 -17.96
C LEU A 41 0.33 -11.16 -19.10
N VAL A 42 0.30 -10.52 -20.27
CA VAL A 42 -0.52 -10.97 -21.41
C VAL A 42 -0.05 -12.34 -21.91
N PHE A 43 1.25 -12.52 -22.15
CA PHE A 43 1.79 -13.78 -22.67
C PHE A 43 1.88 -14.89 -21.60
N GLY A 44 1.89 -14.51 -20.33
CA GLY A 44 2.07 -15.41 -19.20
C GLY A 44 0.80 -15.79 -18.44
N LYS A 45 -0.40 -15.59 -19.03
CA LYS A 45 -1.70 -15.78 -18.34
C LYS A 45 -1.78 -15.04 -17.00
N GLY A 46 -1.15 -13.89 -16.90
CA GLY A 46 -0.97 -13.13 -15.66
C GLY A 46 -2.27 -12.60 -15.04
N PHE A 47 -3.36 -12.58 -15.81
CA PHE A 47 -4.69 -12.16 -15.34
C PHE A 47 -5.52 -13.32 -14.78
N GLU A 48 -5.14 -14.56 -15.04
CA GLU A 48 -5.85 -15.73 -14.50
C GLU A 48 -5.40 -16.02 -13.07
N MET A 49 -6.37 -16.26 -12.18
CA MET A 49 -6.09 -16.68 -10.81
C MET A 49 -5.83 -18.20 -10.77
N SER A 50 -4.70 -18.61 -11.34
CA SER A 50 -4.30 -20.01 -11.51
C SER A 50 -2.84 -20.23 -11.10
N GLU A 51 -2.46 -21.45 -10.75
CA GLU A 51 -1.03 -21.81 -10.56
C GLU A 51 -0.19 -21.66 -11.83
N GLN A 52 -0.85 -21.63 -13.01
CA GLN A 52 -0.19 -21.37 -14.29
C GLN A 52 0.12 -19.88 -14.52
N ASN A 53 -0.31 -18.99 -13.61
CA ASN A 53 -0.02 -17.57 -13.71
C ASN A 53 1.50 -17.35 -13.65
N ILE A 54 2.05 -16.60 -14.61
CA ILE A 54 3.48 -16.32 -14.72
C ILE A 54 4.11 -15.76 -13.43
N ILE A 55 3.35 -14.97 -12.66
CA ILE A 55 3.80 -14.47 -11.36
C ILE A 55 4.01 -15.64 -10.40
N ALA A 56 3.02 -16.51 -10.25
CA ALA A 56 3.11 -17.68 -9.40
C ALA A 56 4.22 -18.64 -9.85
N VAL A 57 4.38 -18.86 -11.15
CA VAL A 57 5.40 -19.75 -11.71
C VAL A 57 6.81 -19.23 -11.41
N ILE A 58 7.08 -17.96 -11.68
CA ILE A 58 8.40 -17.36 -11.46
C ILE A 58 8.70 -17.25 -9.96
N ASP A 59 7.75 -16.76 -9.17
CA ASP A 59 7.95 -16.61 -7.73
C ASP A 59 8.11 -17.97 -7.04
N LYS A 60 7.40 -19.02 -7.48
CA LYS A 60 7.57 -20.40 -6.98
C LYS A 60 8.94 -20.97 -7.32
N LYS A 61 9.47 -20.65 -8.50
CA LYS A 61 10.80 -21.10 -8.91
C LYS A 61 11.92 -20.42 -8.11
N ILE A 62 11.74 -19.15 -7.73
CA ILE A 62 12.79 -18.37 -7.05
C ILE A 62 12.68 -18.48 -5.52
N LEU A 63 11.49 -18.32 -4.95
CA LEU A 63 11.26 -18.30 -3.50
C LEU A 63 10.98 -19.69 -2.92
N GLY A 64 10.57 -20.64 -3.77
CA GLY A 64 10.06 -21.94 -3.34
C GLY A 64 8.62 -21.86 -2.81
N THR A 65 7.91 -22.98 -2.84
CA THR A 65 6.50 -23.07 -2.40
C THR A 65 6.28 -22.75 -0.93
N ASP A 66 7.27 -23.01 -0.08
CA ASP A 66 7.14 -22.90 1.36
C ASP A 66 7.25 -21.46 1.87
N HIS A 67 7.84 -20.57 1.07
CA HIS A 67 7.98 -19.14 1.39
C HIS A 67 6.96 -18.25 0.70
N MET A 68 6.03 -18.85 -0.07
CA MET A 68 4.98 -18.15 -0.77
C MET A 68 3.68 -18.13 0.02
N TYR A 69 2.91 -17.04 -0.16
CA TYR A 69 1.59 -16.94 0.41
C TYR A 69 0.62 -17.94 -0.24
N LYS A 70 -0.24 -18.55 0.57
CA LYS A 70 -1.28 -19.47 0.11
C LYS A 70 -2.62 -18.78 0.23
N MET A 71 -3.28 -18.50 -0.90
CA MET A 71 -4.59 -17.86 -0.92
C MET A 71 -5.68 -18.83 -1.31
N TRP A 72 -6.91 -18.49 -0.92
CA TRP A 72 -8.12 -19.19 -1.35
C TRP A 72 -8.72 -18.46 -2.54
N THR A 73 -9.05 -19.20 -3.61
CA THR A 73 -9.85 -18.68 -4.72
C THR A 73 -11.32 -18.56 -4.31
N PRO A 74 -12.15 -17.82 -5.08
CA PRO A 74 -13.60 -17.78 -4.86
C PRO A 74 -14.24 -19.19 -4.85
N GLU A 75 -13.69 -20.14 -5.60
CA GLU A 75 -14.11 -21.55 -5.62
C GLU A 75 -13.59 -22.38 -4.43
N ARG A 76 -12.99 -21.73 -3.42
CA ARG A 76 -12.37 -22.38 -2.25
C ARG A 76 -11.26 -23.37 -2.60
N VAL A 77 -10.54 -23.14 -3.70
CA VAL A 77 -9.31 -23.88 -3.99
C VAL A 77 -8.12 -23.12 -3.39
N ARG A 78 -7.23 -23.85 -2.72
CA ARG A 78 -6.01 -23.26 -2.15
C ARG A 78 -4.94 -23.20 -3.23
N ILE A 79 -4.56 -21.99 -3.63
CA ILE A 79 -3.48 -21.76 -4.62
C ILE A 79 -2.28 -21.09 -3.95
N THR A 80 -1.08 -21.44 -4.41
CA THR A 80 0.17 -20.77 -4.00
C THR A 80 0.39 -19.57 -4.90
N PHE A 81 0.09 -18.38 -4.41
CA PHE A 81 0.24 -17.13 -5.15
C PHE A 81 0.63 -16.03 -4.16
N ASP A 82 1.73 -15.35 -4.44
CA ASP A 82 2.26 -14.27 -3.61
C ASP A 82 1.98 -12.91 -4.25
N PRO A 83 1.04 -12.11 -3.70
CA PRO A 83 0.73 -10.77 -4.21
C PRO A 83 1.89 -9.77 -4.13
N GLU A 84 2.94 -10.13 -3.40
CA GLU A 84 4.08 -9.27 -3.12
C GLU A 84 5.38 -9.94 -3.52
N GLY A 85 5.32 -10.93 -4.42
CA GLY A 85 6.49 -11.64 -4.92
C GLY A 85 7.38 -10.79 -5.84
N LEU A 86 8.47 -11.40 -6.31
CA LEU A 86 9.57 -10.68 -6.98
C LEU A 86 9.13 -10.13 -8.33
N LEU A 87 8.38 -10.89 -9.12
CA LEU A 87 7.96 -10.43 -10.45
C LEU A 87 7.04 -9.20 -10.37
N SER A 88 6.13 -9.19 -9.40
CA SER A 88 5.23 -8.06 -9.13
C SER A 88 5.94 -6.83 -8.54
N THR A 89 7.22 -6.96 -8.16
CA THR A 89 8.04 -5.84 -7.67
C THR A 89 8.48 -4.90 -8.80
N LEU A 90 8.55 -5.38 -10.05
CA LEU A 90 8.88 -4.55 -11.22
C LEU A 90 7.97 -3.32 -11.38
N PRO A 91 6.63 -3.47 -11.45
CA PRO A 91 5.74 -2.32 -11.51
C PRO A 91 5.71 -1.53 -10.18
N SER A 92 6.11 -2.14 -9.06
CA SER A 92 6.30 -1.40 -7.80
C SER A 92 7.49 -0.44 -7.85
N ILE A 93 8.57 -0.77 -8.56
CA ILE A 93 9.69 0.17 -8.80
C ILE A 93 9.19 1.36 -9.63
N ALA A 94 8.42 1.10 -10.69
CA ALA A 94 7.80 2.16 -11.48
C ALA A 94 6.91 3.08 -10.61
N HIS A 95 6.14 2.50 -9.69
CA HIS A 95 5.31 3.23 -8.71
C HIS A 95 6.15 4.20 -7.87
N VAL A 96 7.31 3.75 -7.36
CA VAL A 96 8.25 4.60 -6.59
C VAL A 96 8.84 5.71 -7.47
N LEU A 97 9.25 5.39 -8.70
CA LEU A 97 9.82 6.37 -9.63
C LEU A 97 8.82 7.46 -10.02
N ILE A 98 7.53 7.12 -10.21
CA ILE A 98 6.47 8.12 -10.43
C ILE A 98 6.35 9.04 -9.22
N GLY A 99 6.35 8.47 -8.00
CA GLY A 99 6.35 9.23 -6.76
C GLY A 99 7.55 10.17 -6.64
N PHE A 100 8.74 9.71 -7.02
CA PHE A 100 9.96 10.51 -7.08
C PHE A 100 9.82 11.69 -8.04
N LEU A 101 9.26 11.49 -9.24
CA LEU A 101 9.02 12.57 -10.21
C LEU A 101 8.05 13.63 -9.66
N PHE A 102 7.00 13.23 -8.94
CA PHE A 102 6.11 14.17 -8.25
C PHE A 102 6.81 14.90 -7.09
N GLY A 103 7.64 14.21 -6.31
CA GLY A 103 8.46 14.85 -5.28
C GLY A 103 9.39 15.90 -5.86
N LYS A 104 10.07 15.57 -6.96
CA LYS A 104 10.90 16.52 -7.71
C LYS A 104 10.10 17.70 -8.22
N LEU A 105 8.93 17.47 -8.80
CA LEU A 105 8.03 18.52 -9.28
C LEU A 105 7.66 19.51 -8.16
N ILE A 106 7.46 19.03 -6.93
CA ILE A 106 7.22 19.90 -5.76
C ILE A 106 8.46 20.71 -5.40
N VAL A 107 9.64 20.09 -5.39
CA VAL A 107 10.91 20.77 -5.06
C VAL A 107 11.28 21.84 -6.09
N ASP A 108 11.12 21.55 -7.39
CA ASP A 108 11.49 22.44 -8.49
C ASP A 108 10.58 23.68 -8.60
N ASN A 109 9.35 23.62 -8.07
CA ASN A 109 8.39 24.72 -8.14
C ASN A 109 8.27 25.36 -6.75
N LYS A 110 8.70 26.61 -6.59
CA LYS A 110 8.62 27.31 -5.29
C LYS A 110 7.21 27.81 -4.94
N ASP A 111 6.41 28.11 -5.96
CA ASP A 111 5.04 28.61 -5.80
C ASP A 111 4.05 27.46 -5.57
N ASN A 112 3.33 27.52 -4.44
CA ASN A 112 2.34 26.51 -4.06
C ASN A 112 1.15 26.44 -5.04
N HIS A 113 0.74 27.55 -5.67
CA HIS A 113 -0.32 27.50 -6.67
C HIS A 113 0.11 26.68 -7.90
N LYS A 114 1.35 26.90 -8.37
CA LYS A 114 1.94 26.11 -9.46
C LYS A 114 2.12 24.64 -9.10
N ARG A 115 2.52 24.33 -7.85
CA ARG A 115 2.60 22.94 -7.35
C ARG A 115 1.25 22.24 -7.45
N VAL A 116 0.21 22.85 -6.90
CA VAL A 116 -1.15 22.30 -6.90
C VAL A 116 -1.65 22.11 -8.34
N GLN A 117 -1.52 23.12 -9.18
CA GLN A 117 -1.93 23.04 -10.58
C GLN A 117 -1.26 21.87 -11.31
N LYS A 118 0.07 21.75 -11.21
CA LYS A 118 0.82 20.69 -11.86
C LYS A 118 0.49 19.30 -11.30
N LEU A 119 0.34 19.16 -9.98
CA LEU A 119 -0.06 17.91 -9.33
C LEU A 119 -1.44 17.45 -9.81
N LEU A 120 -2.41 18.38 -9.90
CA LEU A 120 -3.75 18.07 -10.39
C LEU A 120 -3.73 17.70 -11.88
N ILE A 121 -2.99 18.43 -12.73
CA ILE A 121 -2.90 18.12 -14.17
C ILE A 121 -2.27 16.74 -14.38
N TRP A 122 -1.05 16.53 -13.89
CA TRP A 122 -0.34 15.27 -14.10
C TRP A 122 -1.00 14.09 -13.36
N GLY A 123 -1.55 14.34 -12.18
CA GLY A 123 -2.35 13.35 -11.46
C GLY A 123 -3.59 12.93 -12.23
N THR A 124 -4.30 13.88 -12.85
CA THR A 124 -5.46 13.58 -13.72
C THR A 124 -5.05 12.81 -14.96
N ILE A 125 -3.96 13.20 -15.62
CA ILE A 125 -3.44 12.47 -16.79
C ILE A 125 -3.14 11.02 -16.42
N LEU A 126 -2.45 10.77 -15.32
CA LEU A 126 -2.13 9.41 -14.86
C LEU A 126 -3.39 8.62 -14.47
N ALA A 127 -4.27 9.22 -13.66
CA ALA A 127 -5.51 8.56 -13.23
C ALA A 127 -6.38 8.19 -14.42
N PHE A 128 -6.60 9.13 -15.34
CA PHE A 128 -7.40 8.91 -16.53
C PHE A 128 -6.75 7.90 -17.48
N SER A 129 -5.43 7.97 -17.69
CA SER A 129 -4.70 6.98 -18.49
C SER A 129 -4.84 5.58 -17.91
N GLY A 130 -4.71 5.43 -16.59
CA GLY A 130 -4.90 4.13 -15.93
C GLY A 130 -6.33 3.61 -16.02
N LEU A 131 -7.33 4.49 -15.89
CA LEU A 131 -8.75 4.14 -16.06
C LEU A 131 -9.10 3.80 -17.52
N LEU A 132 -8.51 4.46 -18.51
CA LEU A 132 -8.70 4.11 -19.91
C LEU A 132 -8.00 2.79 -20.26
N LEU A 133 -6.78 2.59 -19.79
CA LEU A 133 -6.05 1.36 -20.04
C LEU A 133 -6.65 0.15 -19.30
N GLN A 134 -7.57 0.36 -18.35
CA GLN A 134 -8.21 -0.72 -17.60
C GLN A 134 -8.98 -1.71 -18.50
N TYR A 135 -9.44 -1.25 -19.67
CA TYR A 135 -10.12 -2.10 -20.65
C TYR A 135 -9.18 -3.15 -21.27
N GLY A 136 -7.88 -2.89 -21.34
CA GLY A 136 -6.87 -3.86 -21.79
C GLY A 136 -6.11 -4.54 -20.65
N CYS A 137 -5.94 -3.85 -19.52
CA CYS A 137 -5.26 -4.37 -18.34
C CYS A 137 -6.07 -4.04 -17.08
N VAL A 138 -6.83 -5.01 -16.57
CA VAL A 138 -7.72 -4.78 -15.41
C VAL A 138 -6.95 -4.26 -14.20
N ILE A 139 -7.51 -3.26 -13.52
CA ILE A 139 -6.95 -2.72 -12.28
C ILE A 139 -6.97 -3.81 -11.22
N ASN A 140 -5.78 -4.33 -10.91
CA ASN A 140 -5.63 -5.44 -9.98
C ASN A 140 -4.41 -5.24 -9.08
N LYS A 141 -4.68 -5.12 -7.77
CA LYS A 141 -3.65 -4.98 -6.72
C LYS A 141 -2.85 -6.27 -6.52
N LYS A 142 -3.47 -7.45 -6.65
CA LYS A 142 -2.80 -8.73 -6.38
C LYS A 142 -1.65 -9.01 -7.33
N ILE A 143 -1.78 -8.57 -8.59
CA ILE A 143 -0.74 -8.69 -9.61
C ILE A 143 0.07 -7.41 -9.77
N TRP A 144 -0.20 -6.39 -8.95
CA TRP A 144 0.36 -5.04 -9.07
C TRP A 144 0.32 -4.49 -10.51
N SER A 145 -0.86 -4.59 -11.14
CA SER A 145 -1.04 -4.26 -12.56
C SER A 145 -0.56 -2.85 -12.92
N PRO A 146 -0.10 -2.61 -14.15
CA PRO A 146 0.30 -1.28 -14.60
C PRO A 146 -0.80 -0.22 -14.46
N THR A 147 -2.06 -0.58 -14.72
CA THR A 147 -3.21 0.30 -14.55
C THR A 147 -3.46 0.64 -13.08
N PHE A 148 -3.29 -0.32 -12.18
CA PHE A 148 -3.31 -0.06 -10.74
C PHE A 148 -2.27 1.00 -10.36
N VAL A 149 -1.01 0.87 -10.83
CA VAL A 149 0.04 1.86 -10.56
C VAL A 149 -0.36 3.27 -11.05
N LEU A 150 -0.80 3.40 -12.30
CA LEU A 150 -1.18 4.69 -12.87
C LEU A 150 -2.35 5.34 -12.11
N VAL A 151 -3.40 4.57 -11.83
CA VAL A 151 -4.59 5.06 -11.11
C VAL A 151 -4.24 5.51 -9.70
N THR A 152 -3.49 4.69 -8.94
CA THR A 152 -3.16 5.04 -7.56
C THR A 152 -2.16 6.19 -7.47
N CYS A 153 -1.16 6.26 -8.37
CA CYS A 153 -0.27 7.42 -8.45
C CYS A 153 -1.03 8.69 -8.80
N GLY A 154 -1.97 8.61 -9.74
CA GLY A 154 -2.79 9.74 -10.17
C GLY A 154 -3.64 10.31 -9.03
N PHE A 155 -4.40 9.44 -8.36
CA PHE A 155 -5.21 9.84 -7.20
C PHE A 155 -4.36 10.31 -6.02
N ALA A 156 -3.22 9.68 -5.76
CA ALA A 156 -2.30 10.14 -4.71
C ALA A 156 -1.75 11.54 -5.00
N ALA A 157 -1.37 11.83 -6.25
CA ALA A 157 -0.90 13.15 -6.65
C ALA A 157 -1.99 14.21 -6.54
N GLN A 158 -3.23 13.89 -6.93
CA GLN A 158 -4.37 14.78 -6.78
C GLN A 158 -4.70 15.05 -5.30
N LEU A 159 -4.71 14.02 -4.47
CA LEU A 159 -4.90 14.15 -3.02
C LEU A 159 -3.80 15.02 -2.41
N LEU A 160 -2.54 14.80 -2.79
CA LEU A 160 -1.42 15.62 -2.33
C LEU A 160 -1.58 17.09 -2.76
N GLY A 161 -1.99 17.35 -4.00
CA GLY A 161 -2.32 18.70 -4.48
C GLY A 161 -3.44 19.35 -3.67
N LEU A 162 -4.51 18.60 -3.37
CA LEU A 162 -5.61 19.07 -2.53
C LEU A 162 -5.13 19.40 -1.11
N LEU A 163 -4.28 18.55 -0.52
CA LEU A 163 -3.71 18.77 0.81
C LEU A 163 -2.84 20.03 0.86
N ILE A 164 -1.97 20.24 -0.13
CA ILE A 164 -1.16 21.47 -0.24
C ILE A 164 -2.09 22.70 -0.35
N TRP A 165 -3.16 22.62 -1.12
CA TRP A 165 -4.11 23.73 -1.23
C TRP A 165 -4.84 24.03 0.09
N ILE A 166 -5.31 23.01 0.81
CA ILE A 166 -6.03 23.20 2.09
C ILE A 166 -5.08 23.72 3.19
N ILE A 167 -3.89 23.14 3.29
CA ILE A 167 -2.97 23.34 4.41
C ILE A 167 -2.07 24.55 4.16
N ASP A 168 -1.43 24.64 2.99
CA ASP A 168 -0.39 25.63 2.72
C ASP A 168 -0.93 26.91 2.08
N ILE A 169 -2.01 26.83 1.28
CA ILE A 169 -2.63 28.01 0.66
C ILE A 169 -3.77 28.55 1.53
N LYS A 170 -4.72 27.70 1.94
CA LYS A 170 -5.86 28.12 2.77
C LYS A 170 -5.56 28.22 4.26
N GLY A 171 -4.39 27.77 4.71
CA GLY A 171 -3.97 27.85 6.11
C GLY A 171 -4.79 27.00 7.09
N LYS A 172 -5.61 26.05 6.62
CA LYS A 172 -6.48 25.23 7.48
C LYS A 172 -5.69 24.09 8.12
N LYS A 173 -4.99 24.37 9.20
CA LYS A 173 -4.07 23.43 9.88
C LYS A 173 -4.62 22.73 11.12
N GLY A 174 -5.77 23.15 11.66
CA GLY A 174 -6.26 22.66 12.96
C GLY A 174 -6.49 21.13 13.07
N TRP A 175 -6.75 20.46 11.96
CA TRP A 175 -7.01 19.02 11.89
C TRP A 175 -5.76 18.19 11.55
N THR A 176 -4.68 18.83 11.12
CA THR A 176 -3.45 18.12 10.72
C THR A 176 -2.74 17.39 11.87
N PRO A 177 -2.77 17.83 13.15
CA PRO A 177 -2.09 17.12 14.22
C PRO A 177 -2.51 15.65 14.39
N PHE A 178 -3.78 15.34 14.11
CA PHE A 178 -4.29 13.96 14.15
C PHE A 178 -3.54 13.06 13.16
N PHE A 179 -3.44 13.49 11.91
CA PHE A 179 -2.76 12.76 10.83
C PHE A 179 -1.24 12.82 10.96
N HIS A 180 -0.71 13.94 11.42
CA HIS A 180 0.72 14.15 11.63
C HIS A 180 1.29 13.15 12.65
N SER A 181 0.51 12.80 13.69
CA SER A 181 0.88 11.81 14.69
C SER A 181 1.11 10.41 14.09
N PHE A 182 0.29 10.02 13.10
CA PHE A 182 0.51 8.79 12.33
C PHE A 182 1.68 8.92 11.35
N GLY A 183 1.80 10.07 10.68
CA GLY A 183 2.72 10.29 9.57
C GLY A 183 4.18 10.45 9.95
N ILE A 184 4.50 10.81 11.19
CA ILE A 184 5.89 10.96 11.65
C ILE A 184 6.59 9.62 11.78
N ASN A 185 5.91 8.62 12.36
CA ASN A 185 6.49 7.32 12.65
C ASN A 185 5.67 6.18 12.00
N PRO A 186 5.48 6.18 10.67
CA PRO A 186 4.54 5.26 10.02
C PRO A 186 5.02 3.80 10.08
N LEU A 187 6.33 3.56 9.97
CA LEU A 187 6.90 2.21 10.00
C LEU A 187 6.75 1.54 11.37
N ILE A 188 7.06 2.24 12.46
CA ILE A 188 6.91 1.65 13.81
C ILE A 188 5.44 1.44 14.15
N VAL A 189 4.53 2.32 13.71
CA VAL A 189 3.08 2.11 13.89
C VAL A 189 2.61 0.90 13.10
N TYR A 190 3.13 0.68 11.89
CA TYR A 190 2.84 -0.53 11.11
C TYR A 190 3.32 -1.81 11.82
N VAL A 191 4.56 -1.81 12.33
CA VAL A 191 5.10 -2.94 13.11
C VAL A 191 4.27 -3.17 14.38
N PHE A 192 3.95 -2.11 15.12
CA PHE A 192 3.11 -2.17 16.31
C PHE A 192 1.73 -2.76 16.02
N ALA A 193 1.07 -2.32 14.94
CA ALA A 193 -0.22 -2.89 14.52
C ALA A 193 -0.12 -4.39 14.26
N GLY A 194 0.96 -4.85 13.61
CA GLY A 194 1.24 -6.27 13.40
C GLY A 194 1.46 -7.05 14.70
N VAL A 195 2.21 -6.47 15.65
CA VAL A 195 2.43 -7.06 16.98
C VAL A 195 1.12 -7.17 17.75
N VAL A 196 0.34 -6.10 17.83
CA VAL A 196 -0.98 -6.08 18.49
C VAL A 196 -1.90 -7.13 17.89
N ALA A 197 -1.99 -7.20 16.56
CA ALA A 197 -2.81 -8.21 15.89
C ALA A 197 -2.39 -9.65 16.22
N ASN A 198 -1.08 -9.91 16.27
CA ASN A 198 -0.55 -11.23 16.64
C ASN A 198 -0.79 -11.56 18.11
N LEU A 199 -0.56 -10.62 19.03
CA LEU A 199 -0.82 -10.84 20.46
C LEU A 199 -2.30 -11.11 20.71
N MET A 200 -3.20 -10.32 20.12
CA MET A 200 -4.64 -10.50 20.29
C MET A 200 -5.16 -11.81 19.67
N GLY A 201 -4.53 -12.30 18.61
CA GLY A 201 -4.90 -13.56 17.96
C GLY A 201 -4.35 -14.82 18.64
N ASN A 202 -3.12 -14.74 19.18
CA ASN A 202 -2.42 -15.90 19.72
C ASN A 202 -2.56 -16.07 21.23
N ILE A 203 -2.73 -14.99 22.00
CA ILE A 203 -2.98 -15.11 23.44
C ILE A 203 -4.41 -15.63 23.64
N ARG A 204 -4.50 -16.81 24.23
CA ARG A 204 -5.76 -17.49 24.56
C ARG A 204 -5.87 -17.65 26.06
N PHE A 205 -7.09 -17.55 26.57
CA PHE A 205 -7.41 -17.78 27.97
C PHE A 205 -8.70 -18.60 28.08
N GLY A 206 -8.87 -19.29 29.20
CA GLY A 206 -10.07 -20.08 29.47
C GLY A 206 -11.24 -19.15 29.82
N TYR A 207 -12.36 -19.34 29.14
CA TYR A 207 -13.61 -18.63 29.40
C TYR A 207 -14.78 -19.55 29.08
N GLN A 208 -15.66 -19.79 30.06
CA GLN A 208 -16.84 -20.67 29.93
C GLN A 208 -16.50 -22.04 29.29
N ASP A 209 -15.51 -22.74 29.85
CA ASP A 209 -15.03 -24.07 29.44
C ASP A 209 -14.41 -24.17 28.02
N GLU A 210 -14.28 -23.06 27.30
CA GLU A 210 -13.57 -22.98 26.02
C GLU A 210 -12.31 -22.11 26.10
N THR A 211 -11.34 -22.36 25.22
CA THR A 211 -10.18 -21.48 25.03
C THR A 211 -10.45 -20.46 23.95
N ILE A 212 -10.62 -19.21 24.35
CA ILE A 212 -10.90 -18.10 23.44
C ILE A 212 -9.69 -17.17 23.32
N SER A 213 -9.50 -16.60 22.13
CA SER A 213 -8.49 -15.55 21.93
C SER A 213 -9.01 -14.20 22.42
N ILE A 214 -8.10 -13.28 22.80
CA ILE A 214 -8.45 -11.90 23.16
C ILE A 214 -9.27 -11.23 22.05
N LYS A 215 -8.88 -11.44 20.79
CA LYS A 215 -9.63 -10.95 19.63
C LYS A 215 -11.05 -11.50 19.60
N ALA A 216 -11.21 -12.82 19.76
CA ALA A 216 -12.52 -13.46 19.72
C ALA A 216 -13.41 -12.98 20.87
N PHE A 217 -12.85 -12.82 22.07
CA PHE A 217 -13.57 -12.32 23.23
C PHE A 217 -14.11 -10.89 23.01
N ILE A 218 -13.24 -9.95 22.62
CA ILE A 218 -13.63 -8.56 22.38
C ILE A 218 -14.71 -8.48 21.29
N TYR A 219 -14.56 -9.26 20.22
CA TYR A 219 -15.52 -9.23 19.13
C TYR A 219 -16.83 -9.94 19.49
N LYS A 220 -16.80 -11.23 19.83
CA LYS A 220 -18.00 -12.07 20.00
C LYS A 220 -18.74 -11.83 21.31
N ASN A 221 -18.03 -11.50 22.39
CA ASN A 221 -18.63 -11.42 23.73
C ASN A 221 -18.94 -9.98 24.15
N LEU A 222 -18.19 -8.97 23.65
CA LEU A 222 -18.45 -7.57 23.98
C LEU A 222 -19.17 -6.82 22.86
N LEU A 223 -18.66 -6.90 21.63
CA LEU A 223 -19.14 -6.04 20.53
C LEU A 223 -20.35 -6.63 19.81
N GLN A 224 -20.28 -7.90 19.40
CA GLN A 224 -21.33 -8.56 18.61
C GLN A 224 -22.71 -8.59 19.30
N PRO A 225 -22.83 -8.84 20.63
CA PRO A 225 -24.15 -8.93 21.27
C PRO A 225 -24.91 -7.60 21.31
N TRP A 226 -24.19 -6.47 21.38
CA TRP A 226 -24.79 -5.13 21.46
C TRP A 226 -24.85 -4.41 20.11
N ALA A 227 -23.84 -4.58 19.26
CA ALA A 227 -23.68 -3.85 17.99
C ALA A 227 -24.01 -4.68 16.74
N GLY A 228 -24.24 -5.99 16.87
CA GLY A 228 -24.40 -6.91 15.74
C GLY A 228 -23.13 -7.05 14.89
N ASP A 229 -23.21 -7.79 13.77
CA ASP A 229 -22.02 -8.16 12.99
C ASP A 229 -21.38 -6.98 12.27
N ARG A 230 -22.17 -6.22 11.49
CA ARG A 230 -21.63 -5.15 10.63
C ARG A 230 -21.10 -4.00 11.45
N PHE A 231 -21.91 -3.45 12.36
CA PHE A 231 -21.52 -2.32 13.18
C PHE A 231 -20.50 -2.73 14.26
N GLY A 232 -20.60 -3.93 14.84
CA GLY A 232 -19.59 -4.47 15.73
C GLY A 232 -18.20 -4.60 15.07
N SER A 233 -18.15 -5.03 13.80
CA SER A 233 -16.88 -5.08 13.05
C SER A 233 -16.28 -3.71 12.78
N LEU A 234 -17.11 -2.70 12.53
CA LEU A 234 -16.67 -1.31 12.37
C LEU A 234 -16.11 -0.75 13.69
N VAL A 235 -16.82 -0.94 14.80
CA VAL A 235 -16.37 -0.50 16.13
C VAL A 235 -15.06 -1.18 16.50
N TYR A 236 -14.93 -2.49 16.26
CA TYR A 236 -13.68 -3.21 16.46
C TYR A 236 -12.53 -2.60 15.65
N ALA A 237 -12.74 -2.33 14.36
CA ALA A 237 -11.73 -1.71 13.51
C ALA A 237 -11.32 -0.32 14.03
N LEU A 238 -12.29 0.51 14.43
CA LEU A 238 -12.03 1.84 14.99
C LEU A 238 -11.27 1.77 16.32
N LEU A 239 -11.57 0.80 17.19
CA LEU A 239 -10.83 0.58 18.43
C LEU A 239 -9.36 0.25 18.14
N ILE A 240 -9.09 -0.68 17.21
CA ILE A 240 -7.71 -1.04 16.84
C ILE A 240 -6.97 0.15 16.22
N VAL A 241 -7.61 0.90 15.33
CA VAL A 241 -7.02 2.12 14.74
C VAL A 241 -6.74 3.16 15.83
N THR A 242 -7.65 3.32 16.80
CA THR A 242 -7.47 4.25 17.92
C THR A 242 -6.31 3.83 18.82
N ILE A 243 -6.16 2.55 19.11
CA ILE A 243 -5.01 2.02 19.88
C ILE A 243 -3.69 2.32 19.14
N CYS A 244 -3.65 2.05 17.82
CA CYS A 244 -2.48 2.36 17.01
C CYS A 244 -2.21 3.87 16.94
N TRP A 245 -3.27 4.70 16.87
CA TRP A 245 -3.16 6.15 16.89
C TRP A 245 -2.61 6.66 18.22
N LEU A 246 -3.14 6.17 19.35
CA LEU A 246 -2.68 6.54 20.69
C LEU A 246 -1.19 6.24 20.86
N PHE A 247 -0.74 5.08 20.38
CA PHE A 247 0.68 4.73 20.35
C PHE A 247 1.50 5.75 19.55
N GLY A 248 1.10 6.04 18.31
CA GLY A 248 1.76 7.07 17.47
C GLY A 248 1.73 8.47 18.11
N TYR A 249 0.63 8.82 18.75
CA TYR A 249 0.44 10.10 19.44
C TYR A 249 1.33 10.25 20.67
N ILE A 250 1.54 9.18 21.46
CA ILE A 250 2.48 9.18 22.58
C ILE A 250 3.90 9.45 22.09
N LEU A 251 4.32 8.78 21.00
CA LEU A 251 5.63 9.02 20.40
C LEU A 251 5.76 10.46 19.90
N TYR A 252 4.71 10.97 19.24
CA TYR A 252 4.65 12.35 18.77
C TYR A 252 4.79 13.36 19.93
N LYS A 253 4.00 13.22 20.99
CA LYS A 253 4.08 14.10 22.18
C LYS A 253 5.45 14.06 22.84
N ARG A 254 6.08 12.89 22.89
CA ARG A 254 7.42 12.70 23.46
C ARG A 254 8.55 13.11 22.50
N LYS A 255 8.23 13.58 21.29
CA LYS A 255 9.20 13.93 20.23
C LYS A 255 10.18 12.78 19.92
N ILE A 256 9.71 11.55 20.01
CA ILE A 256 10.49 10.35 19.69
C ILE A 256 10.29 10.06 18.20
N TYR A 257 11.39 10.14 17.44
CA TYR A 257 11.42 9.92 15.99
C TYR A 257 12.22 8.65 15.70
N ILE A 258 11.52 7.58 15.34
CA ILE A 258 12.13 6.29 15.01
C ILE A 258 12.15 6.16 13.50
N LYS A 259 13.35 6.32 12.92
CA LYS A 259 13.61 6.03 11.50
C LYS A 259 14.22 4.64 11.42
N ILE A 260 13.64 3.77 10.60
CA ILE A 260 14.08 2.40 10.33
C ILE A 260 14.52 2.35 8.88
#